data_AF-A0A3C1CJA3-F1
#
_entry.id   AF-A0A3C1CJA3-F1
#
_cell.length_a   1.000
_cell.length_b   1.000
_cell.length_c   1.000
_cell.angle_alpha   90.00
_cell.angle_beta   90.00
_cell.angle_gamma   90.00
#
_symmetry.space_group_name_H-M   'P 1'
#
loop_
_entity.id
_entity.type
_entity.pdbx_description
1 polymer ?
#
loop_
_entity_poly.entity_id
_entity_poly.type
_entity_poly.pdbx_seq_one_letter_code
_entity_poly.pdbx_strand_id
1 'polypeptide(L)' 'GLRAAPDPPFVAVVGGFKVADKIGVLRSLLERVDRLVVGGAMAYTFLVAKGR' A
#
# COMPACT_ATOMS: atom_id res chain seq x y z
N GLY A 1 -6.66 10.27 16.15
CA GLY A 1 -6.60 8.88 15.63
C GLY A 1 -5.31 8.68 14.86
N LEU A 2 -4.84 7.43 14.69
CA LEU A 2 -3.55 7.04 14.06
C LEU A 2 -3.20 7.75 12.73
N ARG A 3 -4.19 8.37 12.09
CA ARG A 3 -4.15 9.12 10.83
C ARG A 3 -4.02 10.64 11.00
N ALA A 4 -3.53 11.19 12.09
CA ALA A 4 -3.37 12.66 12.22
C ALA A 4 -1.94 13.08 11.88
N ALA A 5 -0.95 12.55 12.60
CA ALA A 5 0.48 12.71 12.34
C ALA A 5 1.20 11.55 13.03
N PRO A 6 1.41 10.40 12.36
CA PRO A 6 2.18 9.32 12.94
C PRO A 6 3.65 9.71 13.05
N ASP A 7 4.31 9.32 14.14
CA ASP A 7 5.76 9.51 14.27
C ASP A 7 6.49 8.62 13.25
N PRO A 8 7.50 9.16 12.53
CA PRO A 8 8.24 8.41 11.54
C PRO A 8 9.15 7.34 12.19
N PRO A 9 9.32 6.16 11.56
CA PRO A 9 8.78 5.80 10.26
C PRO A 9 7.34 5.27 10.33
N PHE A 10 6.43 5.86 9.55
CA PHE A 10 5.09 5.35 9.34
C PHE A 10 5.07 4.35 8.20
N VAL A 11 4.85 3.08 8.54
CA VAL A 11 4.81 1.97 7.58
C VAL A 11 3.39 1.44 7.46
N ALA A 12 2.90 1.32 6.23
CA ALA A 12 1.64 0.64 5.95
C ALA A 12 1.88 -0.71 5.27
N VAL A 13 1.11 -1.72 5.68
CA VAL A 13 1.07 -3.04 5.04
C VAL A 13 -0.31 -3.25 4.45
N VAL A 14 -0.36 -3.50 3.14
CA VAL A 14 -1.62 -3.71 2.40
C VAL A 14 -1.56 -5.05 1.68
N GLY A 15 -2.41 -5.98 2.11
CA GLY A 15 -2.63 -7.25 1.42
C GLY A 15 -3.99 -7.29 0.72
N GLY A 16 -4.24 -8.32 -0.09
CA GLY A 16 -5.55 -8.56 -0.71
C GLY A 16 -5.46 -9.32 -2.02
N PHE A 17 -6.63 -9.52 -2.65
CA PHE A 17 -6.72 -10.24 -3.91
C PHE A 17 -6.55 -9.34 -5.13
N LYS A 18 -7.24 -8.19 -5.20
CA LYS A 18 -7.23 -7.27 -6.35
C LYS A 18 -6.83 -5.84 -5.94
N VAL A 19 -6.06 -5.18 -6.81
CA VAL A 19 -5.65 -3.77 -6.64
C VAL A 19 -6.82 -2.81 -6.78
N ALA A 20 -7.75 -3.08 -7.69
CA ALA A 20 -8.89 -2.20 -7.97
C ALA A 20 -9.72 -1.93 -6.71
N ASP A 21 -9.98 -2.95 -5.90
CA ASP A 21 -10.77 -2.85 -4.67
C ASP A 21 -10.14 -1.92 -3.61
N LYS A 22 -8.81 -1.70 -3.70
CA LYS A 22 -8.03 -0.96 -2.71
C LYS A 22 -7.34 0.28 -3.27
N ILE A 23 -7.61 0.66 -4.51
CA ILE A 23 -6.93 1.78 -5.18
C ILE A 23 -7.12 3.10 -4.42
N GLY A 24 -8.30 3.35 -3.85
CA GLY A 24 -8.58 4.55 -3.08
C GLY A 24 -7.82 4.61 -1.74
N VAL A 25 -7.75 3.48 -1.04
CA VAL A 25 -6.99 3.36 0.21
C VAL A 25 -5.50 3.51 -0.05
N LEU A 26 -4.99 2.88 -1.12
CA LEU A 26 -3.58 3.00 -1.52
C LEU A 26 -3.22 4.46 -1.83
N ARG A 27 -4.04 5.18 -2.59
CA ARG A 27 -3.82 6.62 -2.86
C ARG A 27 -3.71 7.44 -1.57
N SER A 28 -4.64 7.25 -0.65
CA SER A 28 -4.63 7.98 0.62
C SER A 28 -3.43 7.64 1.52
N LEU A 29 -2.94 6.40 1.47
CA LEU A 29 -1.76 5.99 2.25
C LEU A 29 -0.46 6.51 1.64
N LEU A 30 -0.33 6.49 0.31
CA LEU A 30 0.87 6.94 -0.40
C LEU A 30 1.23 8.41 -0.13
N GLU A 31 0.27 9.24 0.24
CA GLU A 31 0.50 10.64 0.63
C GLU A 31 1.18 10.79 2.00
N ARG A 32 1.31 9.69 2.77
CA ARG A 32 1.58 9.77 4.22
C ARG A 32 2.60 8.77 4.74
N VAL A 33 2.75 7.61 4.08
CA VAL A 33 3.63 6.54 4.54
C VAL A 33 5.05 6.75 4.08
N ASP A 34 6.01 6.50 4.96
CA ASP A 34 7.42 6.44 4.58
C ASP A 34 7.71 5.17 3.77
N ARG A 35 7.01 4.08 4.11
CA ARG A 35 7.12 2.79 3.40
C ARG A 35 5.76 2.13 3.26
N LEU A 36 5.53 1.57 2.07
CA LEU A 36 4.37 0.73 1.76
C LEU A 36 4.84 -0.68 1.43
N VAL A 37 4.30 -1.66 2.16
CA VAL A 37 4.51 -3.09 1.88
C VAL A 37 3.24 -3.65 1.26
N VAL A 38 3.35 -4.25 0.08
CA VAL A 38 2.23 -4.90 -0.62
C VAL A 38 2.43 -6.42 -0.58
N GLY A 39 1.42 -7.15 -0.14
CA GLY A 39 1.44 -8.61 -0.03
C GLY A 39 0.18 -9.27 -0.60
N GLY A 40 0.15 -10.60 -0.63
CA GLY A 40 -0.97 -11.37 -1.19
C GLY A 40 -1.03 -11.35 -2.72
N ALA A 41 -2.14 -11.80 -3.31
CA ALA A 41 -2.26 -11.94 -4.77
C ALA A 41 -2.11 -10.60 -5.52
N MET A 42 -2.53 -9.48 -4.90
CA MET A 42 -2.37 -8.16 -5.50
C MET A 42 -0.90 -7.76 -5.71
N ALA A 43 0.03 -8.34 -4.93
CA ALA A 43 1.47 -8.09 -5.12
C ALA A 43 1.93 -8.57 -6.50
N TYR A 44 1.32 -9.62 -7.06
CA TYR A 44 1.64 -10.13 -8.40
C TYR A 44 1.39 -9.09 -9.49
N THR A 45 0.30 -8.32 -9.38
CA THR A 45 0.03 -7.20 -10.30
C THR A 45 1.17 -6.18 -10.31
N PHE A 46 1.77 -5.88 -9.15
CA PHE A 46 2.91 -4.98 -9.06
C PHE A 46 4.22 -5.62 -9.55
N LEU A 47 4.39 -6.93 -9.38
CA LEU A 47 5.56 -7.65 -9.92
C LEU A 47 5.52 -7.65 -11.46
N VAL A 48 4.37 -8.00 -12.05
CA VAL A 48 4.15 -7.94 -13.50
C VAL A 48 4.37 -6.53 -14.04
N ALA A 49 3.86 -5.50 -13.35
CA ALA A 49 4.09 -4.11 -13.72
C ALA A 49 5.57 -3.68 -13.67
N LYS A 50 6.39 -4.35 -12.85
CA LYS A 50 7.85 -4.16 -12.78
C LYS A 50 8.63 -5.02 -13.78
N GLY A 51 7.95 -5.72 -14.68
CA GLY A 51 8.56 -6.62 -15.66
C GLY A 51 9.04 -7.94 -15.05
N ARG A 52 8.43 -8.40 -13.96
CA ARG A 52 8.68 -9.71 -13.35
C ARG A 52 7.54 -10.68 -13.58
#